data_AF-A0A2H9I097-F1
#
_entry.id   AF-A0A2H9I097-F1
#
_cell.length_a   1.000
_cell.length_b   1.000
_cell.length_c   1.000
_cell.angle_alpha   90.00
_cell.angle_beta   90.00
_cell.angle_gamma   90.00
#
_symmetry.space_group_name_H-M   'P 1'
#
loop_
_entity.id
_entity.type
_entity.pdbx_description
1 polymer ?
#
loop_
_entity_poly.entity_id
_entity_poly.type
_entity_poly.pdbx_seq_one_letter_code
_entity_poly.pdbx_strand_id
1 'polypeptide(L)'
;MLLLWFGFAAYGMSALRFAGLPIISIIYLLFAFLMLGLILRKHLCTHCYYYNKLCGMGWGKLSSYVFKEKSGNYELGMKLAGLTWGLLIIVPIIAIPVAMFLHEEFLVPGGISLTGFLAMMVVNQFWRKKGCVQCKMRYTCKASAAK
;
A
#
# COMPACT_ATOMS: atom_id res chain seq x y z
N MET A 1 1.72 2.12 -10.76
CA MET A 1 1.54 0.73 -10.24
C MET A 1 0.80 0.67 -8.92
N LEU A 2 1.23 1.40 -7.88
CA LEU A 2 0.49 1.48 -6.60
C LEU A 2 -0.98 1.91 -6.80
N LEU A 3 -1.21 2.95 -7.61
CA LEU A 3 -2.57 3.45 -7.92
C LEU A 3 -3.44 2.40 -8.61
N LEU A 4 -2.88 1.64 -9.55
CA LEU A 4 -3.61 0.55 -10.22
C LEU A 4 -3.96 -0.57 -9.24
N TRP A 5 -3.03 -0.91 -8.34
CA TRP A 5 -3.27 -1.91 -7.30
C TRP A 5 -4.40 -1.52 -6.35
N PHE A 6 -4.42 -0.26 -5.89
CA PHE A 6 -5.54 0.28 -5.11
C PHE A 6 -6.84 0.39 -5.92
N GLY A 7 -6.75 0.70 -7.22
CA GLY A 7 -7.89 0.75 -8.12
C GLY A 7 -8.58 -0.60 -8.25
N PHE A 8 -7.83 -1.69 -8.51
CA PHE A 8 -8.39 -3.04 -8.54
C PHE A 8 -8.97 -3.47 -7.19
N ALA A 9 -8.32 -3.13 -6.07
CA ALA A 9 -8.88 -3.41 -4.75
C ALA A 9 -10.21 -2.67 -4.54
N ALA A 10 -10.22 -1.35 -4.77
CA ALA A 10 -11.37 -0.50 -4.56
C ALA A 10 -12.56 -0.85 -5.48
N TYR A 11 -12.28 -1.17 -6.74
CA TYR A 11 -13.29 -1.61 -7.71
C TYR A 11 -13.88 -2.96 -7.31
N GLY A 12 -13.04 -3.95 -6.99
CA GLY A 12 -13.50 -5.28 -6.56
C GLY A 12 -14.34 -5.25 -5.28
N MET A 13 -14.07 -4.31 -4.36
CA MET A 13 -14.86 -4.13 -3.14
C MET A 13 -16.07 -3.20 -3.33
N SER A 14 -16.19 -2.50 -4.46
CA SER A 14 -17.27 -1.52 -4.68
C SER A 14 -18.67 -2.13 -4.79
N ALA A 15 -18.73 -3.43 -5.09
CA ALA A 15 -19.98 -4.20 -5.11
C ALA A 15 -20.56 -4.43 -3.70
N LEU A 16 -19.71 -4.41 -2.66
CA LEU A 16 -20.17 -4.39 -1.27
C LEU A 16 -20.68 -2.98 -0.92
N ARG A 17 -21.94 -2.73 -1.27
CA ARG A 17 -22.65 -1.50 -0.93
C ARG A 17 -23.44 -1.71 0.35
N PHE A 18 -23.28 -0.77 1.28
CA PHE A 18 -24.12 -0.68 2.46
C PHE A 18 -24.92 0.63 2.36
N ALA A 19 -26.25 0.55 2.38
CA ALA A 19 -27.14 1.68 2.13
C ALA A 19 -26.88 2.42 0.79
N GLY A 20 -26.51 1.68 -0.27
CA GLY A 20 -26.24 2.24 -1.61
C GLY A 20 -24.86 2.88 -1.79
N LEU A 21 -24.07 3.02 -0.72
CA LEU A 21 -22.72 3.58 -0.76
C LEU A 21 -21.65 2.48 -0.64
N PRO A 22 -20.54 2.55 -1.39
CA PRO A 22 -19.42 1.61 -1.29
C PRO A 22 -18.53 1.95 -0.08
N ILE A 23 -19.11 1.89 1.13
CA ILE A 23 -18.47 2.32 2.38
C ILE A 23 -17.13 1.62 2.60
N ILE A 24 -17.05 0.31 2.33
CA ILE A 24 -15.84 -0.49 2.53
C ILE A 24 -14.69 0.01 1.66
N SER A 25 -14.97 0.31 0.38
CA SER A 25 -13.99 0.82 -0.56
C SER A 25 -13.44 2.20 -0.15
N ILE A 26 -14.33 3.08 0.31
CA ILE A 26 -13.97 4.43 0.79
C ILE A 26 -13.10 4.32 2.05
N ILE A 27 -13.51 3.54 3.04
CA ILE A 27 -12.73 3.32 4.27
C ILE A 27 -11.36 2.74 3.94
N TYR A 28 -11.30 1.77 3.04
CA TYR A 28 -10.06 1.15 2.61
C TYR A 28 -9.09 2.15 1.97
N LEU A 29 -9.58 2.98 1.04
CA LEU A 29 -8.76 4.00 0.37
C LEU A 29 -8.29 5.07 1.35
N LEU A 30 -9.16 5.52 2.26
CA LEU A 30 -8.82 6.50 3.29
C LEU A 30 -7.76 5.94 4.25
N PHE A 31 -7.92 4.69 4.69
CA PHE A 31 -6.95 3.99 5.52
C PHE A 31 -5.60 3.86 4.80
N ALA A 32 -5.60 3.43 3.53
CA ALA A 32 -4.40 3.31 2.72
C ALA A 32 -3.68 4.67 2.58
N PHE A 33 -4.43 5.74 2.32
CA PHE A 33 -3.89 7.09 2.19
C PHE A 33 -3.27 7.59 3.49
N LEU A 34 -3.97 7.50 4.62
CA LEU A 34 -3.47 7.96 5.91
C LEU A 34 -2.26 7.15 6.37
N MET A 35 -2.36 5.82 6.33
CA MET A 35 -1.31 4.95 6.82
C MET A 35 -0.06 4.99 5.93
N LEU A 36 -0.22 4.82 4.62
CA LEU A 36 0.94 4.80 3.73
C LEU A 36 1.48 6.20 3.48
N GLY A 37 0.61 7.19 3.28
CA GLY A 37 0.91 8.57 2.90
C GLY A 37 1.51 9.40 4.03
N LEU A 38 0.93 9.33 5.23
CA LEU A 38 1.31 10.18 6.36
C LEU A 38 2.06 9.39 7.44
N ILE A 39 1.43 8.37 8.02
CA ILE A 39 1.94 7.71 9.23
C ILE A 39 3.26 6.98 8.93
N LEU A 40 3.29 6.06 7.96
CA LEU A 40 4.52 5.36 7.60
C LEU A 40 5.63 6.33 7.18
N ARG A 41 5.30 7.47 6.55
CA ARG A 41 6.32 8.41 6.06
C ARG A 41 6.93 9.23 7.15
N LYS A 42 6.11 9.68 8.09
CA LYS A 42 6.60 10.25 9.34
C LYS A 42 7.54 9.29 10.06
N HIS A 43 7.22 7.99 10.12
CA HIS A 43 8.00 7.05 10.92
C HIS A 43 9.24 6.48 10.20
N LEU A 44 9.19 6.25 8.89
CA LEU A 44 10.29 5.66 8.12
C LEU A 44 11.10 6.71 7.33
N CYS A 45 10.43 7.61 6.61
CA CYS A 45 11.11 8.50 5.66
C CYS A 45 11.88 9.64 6.35
N THR A 46 11.50 10.04 7.56
CA THR A 46 12.25 11.05 8.34
C THR A 46 13.60 10.56 8.86
N HIS A 47 13.81 9.24 8.90
CA HIS A 47 15.07 8.59 9.31
C HIS A 47 15.89 8.07 8.11
N CYS A 48 15.42 8.36 6.90
CA CYS A 48 15.98 7.83 5.66
C CYS A 48 17.10 8.74 5.14
N TYR A 49 18.16 8.17 4.55
CA TYR A 49 19.21 8.91 3.84
C TYR A 49 18.68 9.85 2.74
N TYR A 50 17.54 9.48 2.14
CA TYR A 50 16.86 10.28 1.12
C TYR A 50 15.86 11.29 1.70
N TYR A 51 15.87 11.54 3.02
CA TYR A 51 15.12 12.67 3.58
C TYR A 51 15.59 13.96 2.92
N ASN A 52 14.63 14.79 2.49
CA ASN A 52 14.86 15.99 1.68
C ASN A 52 15.56 15.76 0.33
N LYS A 53 15.55 14.51 -0.18
CA LYS A 53 16.08 14.14 -1.51
C LYS A 53 15.02 13.36 -2.29
N LEU A 54 15.16 13.34 -3.62
CA LEU A 54 14.33 12.49 -4.47
C LEU A 54 14.79 11.04 -4.35
N CYS A 55 13.95 10.20 -3.72
CA CYS A 55 14.09 8.75 -3.81
C CYS A 55 13.34 8.23 -5.04
N GLY A 56 13.55 6.96 -5.43
CA GLY A 56 12.91 6.36 -6.61
C GLY A 56 11.38 6.35 -6.58
N MET A 57 10.75 6.64 -5.44
CA MET A 57 9.30 6.84 -5.35
C MET A 57 8.90 8.30 -5.03
N GLY A 58 9.85 9.21 -4.74
CA GLY A 58 9.59 10.62 -4.38
C GLY A 58 9.23 10.90 -2.92
N TRP A 59 9.03 9.87 -2.08
CA TRP A 59 8.49 10.02 -0.72
C TRP A 59 9.48 10.68 0.26
N GLY A 60 10.78 10.61 -0.01
CA GLY A 60 11.79 11.27 0.83
C GLY A 60 11.67 12.80 0.80
N LYS A 61 11.39 13.36 -0.39
CA LYS A 61 11.13 14.78 -0.59
C LYS A 61 9.72 15.16 -0.11
N LEU A 62 8.70 14.34 -0.38
CA LEU A 62 7.36 14.57 0.16
C LEU A 62 7.37 14.65 1.70
N SER A 63 8.09 13.74 2.34
CA SER A 63 8.18 13.68 3.80
C SER A 63 8.87 14.90 4.40
N SER A 64 9.79 15.56 3.71
CA SER A 64 10.47 16.75 4.25
C SER A 64 9.60 18.01 4.22
N TYR A 65 8.62 18.08 3.31
CA TYR A 65 7.63 19.16 3.30
C TYR A 65 6.64 19.08 4.47
N VAL A 66 6.28 17.85 4.87
CA VAL A 66 5.22 17.62 5.88
C VAL A 66 5.78 17.39 7.28
N PHE A 67 6.95 16.75 7.40
CA PHE A 67 7.52 16.32 8.68
C PHE A 67 8.97 16.78 8.84
N LYS A 68 9.34 17.12 10.08
CA LYS A 68 10.74 17.40 10.46
C LYS A 68 11.59 16.12 10.43
N GLU A 69 12.87 16.27 10.17
CA GLU A 69 13.84 15.17 10.18
C GLU A 69 13.83 14.45 11.54
N LYS A 70 13.94 13.12 11.54
CA LYS A 70 13.94 12.25 12.74
C LYS A 70 12.75 12.42 13.70
N SER A 71 11.65 13.06 13.28
CA SER A 71 10.48 13.28 14.14
C SER A 71 9.63 12.04 14.44
N GLY A 72 9.77 10.97 13.64
CA GLY A 72 9.11 9.70 13.87
C GLY A 72 9.92 8.71 14.71
N ASN A 73 9.36 7.52 14.90
CA ASN A 73 10.06 6.36 15.47
C ASN A 73 10.19 5.26 14.40
N TYR A 74 11.43 4.93 14.04
CA TYR A 74 11.73 3.96 12.97
C TYR A 74 11.26 2.54 13.28
N GLU A 75 11.41 2.08 14.53
CA GLU A 75 11.01 0.73 14.92
C GLU A 75 9.48 0.56 14.89
N LEU A 76 8.76 1.56 15.39
CA LEU A 76 7.30 1.61 15.25
C LEU A 76 6.88 1.66 13.78
N GLY A 77 7.58 2.45 12.95
CA GLY A 77 7.34 2.50 11.51
C GLY A 77 7.48 1.15 10.83
N MET A 78 8.51 0.38 11.18
CA MET A 78 8.74 -0.97 10.66
C MET A 78 7.60 -1.94 11.03
N LYS A 79 7.17 -1.94 12.30
CA LYS A 79 6.06 -2.79 12.76
C LYS A 79 4.75 -2.41 12.07
N LEU A 80 4.44 -1.11 12.05
CA LEU A 80 3.24 -0.59 11.39
C LEU A 80 3.26 -0.85 9.89
N ALA A 81 4.42 -0.79 9.23
CA ALA A 81 4.51 -1.09 7.81
C ALA A 81 4.11 -2.53 7.50
N GLY A 82 4.64 -3.51 8.24
CA GLY A 82 4.25 -4.92 8.08
C GLY A 82 2.75 -5.11 8.27
N LEU A 83 2.19 -4.55 9.35
CA LEU A 83 0.77 -4.64 9.67
C LEU A 83 -0.11 -3.97 8.62
N THR A 84 0.24 -2.75 8.20
CA THR A 84 -0.50 -1.98 7.19
C THR A 84 -0.53 -2.72 5.86
N TRP A 85 0.63 -3.16 5.37
CA TRP A 85 0.69 -3.89 4.10
C TRP A 85 -0.05 -5.23 4.18
N GLY A 86 0.02 -5.93 5.32
CA GLY A 86 -0.75 -7.13 5.58
C GLY A 86 -2.27 -6.88 5.50
N LEU A 87 -2.77 -5.87 6.21
CA LEU A 87 -4.19 -5.49 6.15
C LEU A 87 -4.63 -5.10 4.74
N LEU A 88 -3.81 -4.30 4.04
CA LEU A 88 -4.11 -3.88 2.68
C LEU A 88 -4.16 -5.04 1.68
N ILE A 89 -3.50 -6.16 1.97
CA ILE A 89 -3.55 -7.37 1.17
C ILE A 89 -4.73 -8.26 1.57
N ILE A 90 -4.89 -8.52 2.88
CA ILE A 90 -5.88 -9.47 3.40
C ILE A 90 -7.31 -8.95 3.15
N VAL A 91 -7.56 -7.65 3.35
CA VAL A 91 -8.91 -7.09 3.22
C VAL A 91 -9.47 -7.29 1.80
N PRO A 92 -8.79 -6.91 0.70
CA PRO A 92 -9.29 -7.19 -0.65
C PRO A 92 -9.39 -8.68 -0.99
N ILE A 93 -8.46 -9.52 -0.48
CA ILE A 93 -8.49 -10.97 -0.71
C ILE A 93 -9.75 -11.61 -0.13
N ILE A 94 -10.27 -11.10 0.98
CA ILE A 94 -11.51 -11.62 1.60
C ILE A 94 -12.73 -10.91 1.03
N ALA A 95 -12.69 -9.58 0.94
CA ALA A 95 -13.85 -8.78 0.55
C ALA A 95 -14.28 -9.00 -0.90
N ILE A 96 -13.34 -9.20 -1.84
CA ILE A 96 -13.70 -9.39 -3.26
C ILE A 96 -14.42 -10.73 -3.47
N PRO A 97 -13.95 -11.89 -2.97
CA PRO A 97 -14.71 -13.14 -3.03
C PRO A 97 -16.07 -13.07 -2.35
N VAL A 98 -16.17 -12.42 -1.19
CA VAL A 98 -17.46 -12.20 -0.51
C VAL A 98 -18.41 -11.39 -1.41
N ALA A 99 -17.91 -10.33 -2.07
CA ALA A 99 -18.69 -9.55 -3.01
C ALA A 99 -19.17 -10.38 -4.21
N MET A 100 -18.32 -11.26 -4.75
CA MET A 100 -18.67 -12.17 -5.83
C MET A 100 -19.72 -13.20 -5.42
N PHE A 101 -19.67 -13.68 -4.17
CA PHE A 101 -20.64 -14.64 -3.64
C PHE A 101 -22.02 -14.00 -3.41
N LEU A 102 -22.05 -12.74 -2.97
CA LEU A 102 -23.30 -12.02 -2.71
C LEU A 102 -23.97 -11.48 -3.99
N HIS A 103 -23.20 -11.28 -5.07
CA HIS A 103 -23.67 -10.69 -6.32
C HIS A 103 -23.17 -11.50 -7.53
N GLU A 104 -23.99 -12.41 -8.04
CA GLU A 104 -23.63 -13.30 -9.17
C GLU A 104 -23.27 -12.52 -10.46
N GLU A 105 -23.98 -11.42 -10.72
CA GLU A 105 -23.66 -10.48 -11.81
C GLU A 105 -22.26 -9.86 -11.69
N PHE A 106 -21.70 -9.84 -10.47
CA PHE A 106 -20.37 -9.33 -10.17
C PHE A 106 -19.28 -10.42 -10.21
N LEU A 107 -19.62 -11.66 -10.54
CA LEU A 107 -18.66 -12.78 -10.59
C LEU A 107 -17.54 -12.54 -11.61
N VAL A 108 -17.90 -12.17 -12.84
CA VAL A 108 -16.92 -11.89 -13.92
C VAL A 108 -16.08 -10.64 -13.61
N PRO A 109 -16.66 -9.44 -13.35
CA PRO A 109 -15.86 -8.26 -13.04
C PRO A 109 -15.07 -8.39 -11.73
N GLY A 110 -15.62 -9.04 -10.71
CA GLY A 110 -14.95 -9.33 -9.45
C GLY A 110 -13.76 -10.27 -9.65
N GLY A 111 -13.91 -11.32 -10.46
CA GLY A 111 -12.82 -12.25 -10.80
C GLY A 111 -11.68 -11.57 -11.57
N ILE A 112 -11.99 -10.71 -12.53
CA ILE A 112 -11.00 -9.88 -13.24
C ILE A 112 -10.27 -8.97 -12.24
N SER A 113 -11.02 -8.35 -11.33
CA SER A 113 -10.45 -7.43 -10.33
C SER A 113 -9.51 -8.13 -9.36
N LEU A 114 -9.90 -9.31 -8.85
CA LEU A 114 -9.09 -10.12 -7.95
C LEU A 114 -7.81 -10.60 -8.64
N THR A 115 -7.94 -11.11 -9.87
CA THR A 115 -6.79 -11.58 -10.66
C THR A 115 -5.83 -10.43 -10.95
N GLY A 116 -6.35 -9.27 -11.36
CA GLY A 116 -5.57 -8.05 -11.58
C GLY A 116 -4.86 -7.56 -10.31
N PHE A 117 -5.54 -7.62 -9.16
CA PHE A 117 -4.97 -7.27 -7.86
C PHE A 117 -3.79 -8.19 -7.49
N LEU A 118 -3.96 -9.50 -7.63
CA LEU A 118 -2.92 -10.50 -7.34
C LEU A 118 -1.73 -10.38 -8.31
N ALA A 119 -2.00 -10.22 -9.61
CA ALA A 119 -0.96 -10.02 -10.61
C ALA A 119 -0.12 -8.76 -10.31
N MET A 120 -0.79 -7.64 -10.00
CA MET A 120 -0.12 -6.39 -9.62
C MET A 120 0.68 -6.53 -8.32
N MET A 121 0.24 -7.35 -7.37
CA MET A 121 1.00 -7.64 -6.15
C MET A 121 2.34 -8.32 -6.48
N VAL A 122 2.32 -9.32 -7.35
CA VAL A 122 3.54 -10.02 -7.82
C VAL A 122 4.47 -9.05 -8.54
N VAL A 123 3.96 -8.24 -9.48
CA VAL A 123 4.75 -7.24 -10.20
C VAL A 123 5.35 -6.21 -9.23
N ASN A 124 4.57 -5.73 -8.25
CA ASN A 124 5.05 -4.81 -7.23
C ASN A 124 6.20 -5.40 -6.40
N GLN A 125 6.17 -6.70 -6.10
CA GLN A 125 7.26 -7.37 -5.38
C GLN A 125 8.57 -7.36 -6.18
N PHE A 126 8.50 -7.65 -7.48
CA PHE A 126 9.68 -7.59 -8.37
C PHE A 126 10.26 -6.18 -8.46
N TRP A 127 9.41 -5.17 -8.61
CA TRP A 127 9.82 -3.77 -8.65
C TRP A 127 10.39 -3.29 -7.32
N ARG A 128 9.80 -3.73 -6.19
CA ARG A 128 10.33 -3.45 -4.86
C ARG A 128 11.75 -4.01 -4.71
N LYS A 129 11.99 -5.24 -5.14
CA LYS A 129 13.32 -5.85 -5.13
C LYS A 129 14.32 -5.02 -5.95
N LYS A 130 13.97 -4.66 -7.19
CA LYS A 130 14.82 -3.81 -8.05
C LYS A 130 15.11 -2.45 -7.41
N GLY A 131 14.11 -1.78 -6.85
CA GLY A 131 14.28 -0.51 -6.15
C GLY A 131 15.14 -0.61 -4.90
N CYS A 132 15.04 -1.71 -4.13
CA CYS A 132 15.89 -1.94 -2.97
C CYS A 132 17.36 -2.19 -3.36
N VAL A 133 17.64 -2.87 -4.48
CA VAL A 133 19.01 -3.14 -4.94
C VAL A 133 19.76 -1.84 -5.26
N GLN A 134 19.05 -0.84 -5.80
CA GLN A 134 19.61 0.48 -6.14
C GLN A 134 19.62 1.46 -4.95
N CYS A 135 19.04 1.10 -3.81
CA CYS A 135 18.94 1.98 -2.65
C CYS A 135 20.26 2.04 -1.87
N LYS A 136 20.75 3.25 -1.58
CA LYS A 136 22.00 3.47 -0.81
C LYS A 136 21.95 2.90 0.63
N MET A 137 20.76 2.71 1.20
CA MET A 137 20.58 2.14 2.55
C MET A 137 20.23 0.64 2.55
N ARG A 138 20.45 -0.08 1.45
CA ARG A 138 20.04 -1.49 1.34
C ARG A 138 20.61 -2.41 2.44
N TYR A 139 21.78 -2.09 2.98
CA TYR A 139 22.45 -2.88 4.01
C TYR A 139 21.93 -2.59 5.43
N THR A 140 21.61 -1.33 5.72
CA THR A 140 21.16 -0.87 7.03
C THR A 140 19.64 -0.94 7.21
N CYS A 141 18.88 -0.88 6.11
CA CYS A 141 17.43 -0.95 6.15
C CYS A 141 16.94 -2.37 6.46
N LYS A 142 16.26 -2.53 7.61
CA LYS A 142 15.59 -3.78 8.00
C LYS A 142 14.48 -4.21 7.03
N ALA A 143 13.90 -3.28 6.25
CA ALA A 143 12.87 -3.55 5.26
C ALA A 143 13.41 -3.86 3.85
N SER A 144 14.72 -3.90 3.66
CA SER A 144 15.33 -4.05 2.34
C SER A 144 14.97 -5.40 1.73
N ALA A 145 14.28 -5.39 0.59
CA ALA A 145 13.95 -6.60 -0.19
C ALA A 145 15.11 -7.06 -1.10
N ALA A 146 16.28 -6.43 -0.99
CA ALA A 146 17.49 -6.81 -1.71
C ALA A 146 18.42 -7.74 -0.92
N LYS A 147 18.05 -8.06 0.33
CA LYS A 147 18.70 -9.10 1.13
C LYS A 147 18.17 -10.47 0.77
#